data_AF-A0A5J5RUR8-F1
#
_entry.id   AF-A0A5J5RUR8-F1
#
_cell.length_a   1.000
_cell.length_b   1.000
_cell.length_c   1.000
_cell.angle_alpha   90.00
_cell.angle_beta   90.00
_cell.angle_gamma   90.00
#
_symmetry.space_group_name_H-M   'P 1'
#
loop_
_entity.id
_entity.type
_entity.pdbx_description
1 polymer ?
#
loop_
_entity_poly.entity_id
_entity_poly.type
_entity_poly.pdbx_seq_one_letter_code
_entity_poly.pdbx_strand_id
1 'polypeptide(L)'
;MEASIASIGGKAGELAVDLIKQWMTYLLNYETNLKNLRERVNDLKDARQRVQQSVDAAKLQGHTIYNDVDKWLTMVDHKIFEMAETKLKEAEEKANERCLIGLCPNFKSRYLLSKTAEKEAYAIVQLLEKGRFDSVSYRPAPKPANIEDININIWSFVEQLYLHIFSIYLLAIFGYLFIWLLPNF
;
A
#
# COMPACT_ATOMS: atom_id res chain seq x y z
N MET A 1 -50.90 34.55 -26.19
CA MET A 1 -49.87 33.51 -25.95
C MET A 1 -48.48 34.11 -26.17
N GLU A 2 -48.20 35.31 -25.63
CA GLU A 2 -46.94 36.04 -25.92
C GLU A 2 -46.13 36.43 -24.67
N ALA A 3 -46.78 36.50 -23.50
CA ALA A 3 -46.08 36.81 -22.25
C ALA A 3 -45.22 35.65 -21.71
N SER A 4 -45.42 34.42 -22.19
CA SER A 4 -44.72 33.23 -21.72
C SER A 4 -43.34 33.01 -22.38
N ILE A 5 -43.13 33.53 -23.60
CA ILE A 5 -41.88 33.29 -24.36
C ILE A 5 -40.74 34.19 -23.84
N ALA A 6 -41.05 35.45 -23.47
CA ALA A 6 -40.08 36.40 -22.94
C ALA A 6 -39.51 35.98 -21.57
N SER A 7 -40.33 35.39 -20.70
CA SER A 7 -39.90 34.90 -19.37
C SER A 7 -39.02 33.65 -19.46
N ILE A 8 -39.31 32.75 -20.39
CA ILE A 8 -38.51 31.52 -20.60
C ILE A 8 -37.13 31.88 -21.18
N GLY A 9 -37.08 32.85 -22.11
CA GLY A 9 -35.83 33.34 -22.70
C GLY A 9 -34.86 33.94 -21.67
N GLY A 10 -35.35 34.75 -20.72
CA GLY A 10 -34.52 35.31 -19.65
C GLY A 10 -33.90 34.25 -18.75
N LYS A 11 -34.69 33.25 -18.35
CA LYS A 11 -34.24 32.14 -17.48
C LYS A 11 -33.22 31.21 -18.17
N ALA A 12 -33.41 30.97 -19.46
CA ALA A 12 -32.44 30.23 -20.27
C ALA A 12 -31.12 30.99 -20.45
N GLY A 13 -31.18 32.31 -20.59
CA GLY A 13 -30.00 33.17 -20.65
C GLY A 13 -29.16 33.17 -19.37
N GLU A 14 -29.81 33.28 -18.21
CA GLU A 14 -29.14 33.20 -16.91
C GLU A 14 -28.43 31.85 -16.70
N LEU A 15 -29.10 30.73 -17.02
CA LEU A 15 -28.51 29.39 -16.97
C LEU A 15 -27.27 29.26 -17.87
N ALA A 16 -27.32 29.83 -19.09
CA ALA A 16 -26.17 29.80 -20.00
C ALA A 16 -24.99 30.62 -19.45
N VAL A 17 -25.25 31.78 -18.85
CA VAL A 17 -24.22 32.63 -18.24
C VAL A 17 -23.56 31.93 -17.04
N ASP A 18 -24.34 31.25 -16.20
CA ASP A 18 -23.81 30.52 -15.04
C ASP A 18 -22.94 29.33 -15.46
N LEU A 19 -23.35 28.60 -16.50
CA LEU A 19 -22.52 27.55 -17.11
C LEU A 19 -21.21 28.13 -17.64
N ILE A 20 -21.23 29.24 -18.37
CA ILE A 20 -20.02 29.87 -18.92
C ILE A 20 -19.08 30.31 -17.79
N LYS A 21 -19.60 30.94 -16.73
CA LYS A 21 -18.80 31.33 -15.56
C LYS A 21 -18.14 30.11 -14.90
N GLN A 22 -18.91 29.05 -14.66
CA GLN A 22 -18.40 27.83 -14.06
C GLN A 22 -17.28 27.23 -14.92
N TRP A 23 -17.48 27.14 -16.24
CA TRP A 23 -16.47 26.64 -17.17
C TRP A 23 -15.20 27.51 -17.17
N MET A 24 -15.33 28.84 -17.16
CA MET A 24 -14.20 29.77 -17.10
C MET A 24 -13.43 29.65 -15.78
N THR A 25 -14.13 29.50 -14.65
CA THR A 25 -13.49 29.27 -13.34
C THR A 25 -12.64 28.00 -13.34
N TYR A 26 -13.16 26.88 -13.85
CA TYR A 26 -12.40 25.64 -13.95
C TYR A 26 -11.20 25.72 -14.91
N LEU A 27 -11.32 26.56 -15.93
CA LEU A 27 -10.27 26.80 -16.91
C LEU A 27 -9.10 27.58 -16.31
N LEU A 28 -9.42 28.65 -15.57
CA LEU A 28 -8.45 29.49 -14.87
C LEU A 28 -7.82 28.74 -13.68
N ASN A 29 -8.60 27.90 -13.00
CA ASN A 29 -8.15 27.12 -11.84
C ASN A 29 -7.52 25.76 -12.22
N TYR A 30 -7.32 25.46 -13.51
CA TYR A 30 -6.74 24.20 -13.97
C TYR A 30 -5.41 23.88 -13.28
N GLU A 31 -4.49 24.83 -13.24
CA GLU A 31 -3.18 24.66 -12.61
C GLU A 31 -3.30 24.44 -11.11
N THR A 32 -4.21 25.17 -10.45
CA THR A 32 -4.50 25.02 -9.02
C THR A 32 -5.06 23.64 -8.70
N ASN A 33 -6.01 23.14 -9.50
CA ASN A 33 -6.62 21.83 -9.29
C ASN A 33 -5.63 20.69 -9.53
N LEU A 34 -4.77 20.80 -10.54
CA LEU A 34 -3.69 19.84 -10.76
C LEU A 34 -2.62 19.89 -9.66
N LYS A 35 -2.26 21.08 -9.19
CA LYS A 35 -1.34 21.24 -8.06
C LYS A 35 -1.91 20.59 -6.81
N ASN A 36 -3.17 20.86 -6.49
CA ASN A 36 -3.87 20.21 -5.37
C ASN A 36 -3.86 18.68 -5.53
N LEU A 37 -4.17 18.15 -6.72
CA LEU A 37 -4.09 16.70 -6.95
C LEU A 37 -2.68 16.15 -6.68
N ARG A 38 -1.62 16.80 -7.19
CA ARG A 38 -0.23 16.39 -6.95
C ARG A 38 0.12 16.39 -5.45
N GLU A 39 -0.30 17.42 -4.72
CA GLU A 39 -0.13 17.51 -3.28
C GLU A 39 -0.85 16.34 -2.57
N ARG A 40 -2.11 16.04 -2.93
CA ARG A 40 -2.84 14.89 -2.38
C ARG A 40 -2.19 13.55 -2.69
N VAL A 41 -1.65 13.37 -3.89
CA VAL A 41 -0.89 12.15 -4.24
C VAL A 41 0.35 12.01 -3.37
N ASN A 42 1.06 13.10 -3.07
CA ASN A 42 2.20 13.07 -2.16
C ASN A 42 1.79 12.77 -0.73
N ASP A 43 0.73 13.40 -0.21
CA ASP A 43 0.14 13.07 1.10
C ASP A 43 -0.16 11.57 1.22
N LEU A 44 -0.71 10.99 0.14
CA LEU A 44 -1.04 9.56 0.07
C LEU A 44 0.19 8.66 0.08
N LYS A 45 1.25 9.03 -0.65
CA LYS A 45 2.55 8.31 -0.62
C LYS A 45 3.16 8.34 0.79
N ASP A 46 3.14 9.49 1.45
CA ASP A 46 3.66 9.64 2.80
C ASP A 46 2.86 8.81 3.81
N ALA A 47 1.52 8.83 3.69
CA ALA A 47 0.64 8.00 4.52
C ALA A 47 0.91 6.51 4.32
N ARG A 48 1.02 6.07 3.06
CA ARG A 48 1.37 4.69 2.71
C ARG A 48 2.70 4.26 3.34
N GLN A 49 3.73 5.11 3.24
CA GLN A 49 5.03 4.83 3.83
C GLN A 49 4.95 4.67 5.35
N ARG A 50 4.24 5.56 6.06
CA ARG A 50 4.07 5.45 7.52
C ARG A 50 3.36 4.16 7.94
N VAL A 51 2.29 3.78 7.24
CA VAL A 51 1.58 2.53 7.50
C VAL A 51 2.48 1.33 7.22
N GLN A 52 3.23 1.34 6.11
CA GLN A 52 4.16 0.27 5.78
C GLN A 52 5.24 0.08 6.85
N GLN A 53 5.84 1.17 7.34
CA GLN A 53 6.82 1.11 8.44
C GLN A 53 6.23 0.48 9.71
N SER A 54 4.97 0.81 10.02
CA SER A 54 4.26 0.22 11.16
C SER A 54 4.00 -1.28 10.96
N VAL A 55 3.63 -1.67 9.73
CA VAL A 55 3.46 -3.08 9.33
C VAL A 55 4.78 -3.85 9.46
N ASP A 56 5.89 -3.28 9.00
CA ASP A 56 7.20 -3.92 9.05
C ASP A 56 7.65 -4.09 10.50
N ALA A 57 7.46 -3.08 11.35
CA ALA A 57 7.73 -3.17 12.80
C ALA A 57 6.87 -4.25 13.47
N ALA A 58 5.58 -4.34 13.14
CA ALA A 58 4.69 -5.37 13.66
C ALA A 58 5.12 -6.79 13.24
N LYS A 59 5.54 -6.98 11.98
CA LYS A 59 6.08 -8.25 11.50
C LYS A 59 7.35 -8.66 12.26
N LEU A 60 8.26 -7.72 12.53
CA LEU A 60 9.46 -7.97 13.35
C LEU A 60 9.12 -8.43 14.77
N GLN A 61 7.99 -7.99 15.32
CA GLN A 61 7.48 -8.41 16.63
C GLN A 61 6.68 -9.73 16.56
N GLY A 62 6.57 -10.37 15.39
CA GLY A 62 5.76 -11.57 15.19
C GLY A 62 4.25 -11.33 15.30
N HIS A 63 3.81 -10.08 15.19
CA HIS A 63 2.38 -9.75 15.17
C HIS A 63 1.76 -10.07 13.81
N THR A 64 0.47 -10.33 13.80
CA THR A 64 -0.32 -10.51 12.57
C THR A 64 -0.96 -9.20 12.17
N ILE A 65 -0.85 -8.84 10.89
CA ILE A 65 -1.40 -7.60 10.34
C ILE A 65 -2.90 -7.77 10.11
N TYR A 66 -3.67 -6.70 10.36
CA TYR A 66 -5.10 -6.73 10.05
C TYR A 66 -5.35 -6.73 8.53
N ASN A 67 -6.38 -7.45 8.09
CA ASN A 67 -6.68 -7.61 6.66
C ASN A 67 -7.10 -6.30 5.98
N ASP A 68 -7.71 -5.37 6.71
CA ASP A 68 -8.11 -4.06 6.20
C ASP A 68 -6.89 -3.15 5.91
N VAL A 69 -5.83 -3.25 6.71
CA VAL A 69 -4.55 -2.57 6.47
C VAL A 69 -3.92 -3.05 5.16
N ASP A 70 -3.88 -4.36 4.92
CA ASP A 70 -3.33 -4.94 3.70
C ASP A 70 -4.14 -4.55 2.45
N LYS A 71 -5.47 -4.61 2.56
CA LYS A 71 -6.38 -4.12 1.51
C LYS A 71 -6.14 -2.64 1.22
N TRP A 72 -6.01 -1.83 2.26
CA TRP A 72 -5.78 -0.41 2.11
C TRP A 72 -4.45 -0.12 1.39
N LEU A 73 -3.35 -0.77 1.79
CA LEU A 73 -2.05 -0.64 1.12
C LEU A 73 -2.15 -1.00 -0.37
N THR A 74 -2.84 -2.09 -0.70
CA THR A 74 -3.07 -2.52 -2.08
C THR A 74 -3.85 -1.47 -2.89
N MET A 75 -4.93 -0.94 -2.32
CA MET A 75 -5.73 0.11 -2.96
C MET A 75 -4.92 1.39 -3.19
N VAL A 76 -4.08 1.76 -2.22
CA VAL A 76 -3.22 2.95 -2.30
C VAL A 76 -2.13 2.77 -3.35
N ASP A 77 -1.50 1.60 -3.44
CA ASP A 77 -0.50 1.30 -4.47
C ASP A 77 -1.09 1.42 -5.87
N HIS A 78 -2.26 0.80 -6.09
CA HIS A 78 -2.98 0.95 -7.34
C HIS A 78 -3.28 2.43 -7.65
N LYS A 79 -3.73 3.19 -6.64
CA LYS A 79 -4.08 4.60 -6.85
C LYS A 79 -2.87 5.46 -7.20
N ILE A 80 -1.74 5.27 -6.53
CA ILE A 80 -0.49 5.99 -6.81
C ILE A 80 -0.02 5.69 -8.23
N PHE A 81 -0.07 4.42 -8.65
CA PHE A 81 0.30 4.01 -10.00
C PHE A 81 -0.61 4.64 -11.06
N GLU A 82 -1.93 4.57 -10.87
CA GLU A 82 -2.93 5.18 -11.78
C GLU A 82 -2.68 6.69 -11.97
N MET A 83 -2.38 7.41 -10.87
CA MET A 83 -2.14 8.85 -10.93
C MET A 83 -0.82 9.20 -11.62
N ALA A 84 0.23 8.41 -11.39
CA ALA A 84 1.55 8.63 -12.00
C ALA A 84 1.55 8.33 -13.51
N GLU A 85 1.02 7.17 -13.92
CA GLU A 85 1.16 6.70 -15.29
C GLU A 85 0.13 7.30 -16.25
N THR A 86 -1.07 7.61 -15.77
CA THR A 86 -2.17 8.03 -16.65
C THR A 86 -2.52 9.50 -16.47
N LYS A 87 -2.86 9.94 -15.26
CA LYS A 87 -3.51 11.26 -15.08
C LYS A 87 -2.53 12.42 -15.07
N LEU A 88 -1.43 12.33 -14.32
CA LEU A 88 -0.45 13.41 -14.23
C LEU A 88 0.41 13.49 -15.49
N LYS A 89 0.77 12.34 -16.08
CA LYS A 89 1.51 12.28 -17.35
C LYS A 89 0.71 12.87 -18.52
N GLU A 90 -0.56 12.50 -18.69
CA GLU A 90 -1.42 13.13 -19.72
C GLU A 90 -1.58 14.64 -19.50
N ALA A 91 -1.65 15.10 -18.25
CA ALA A 91 -1.75 16.52 -17.93
C ALA A 91 -0.45 17.28 -18.27
N GLU A 92 0.71 16.67 -18.06
CA GLU A 92 2.02 17.24 -18.41
C GLU A 92 2.24 17.30 -19.92
N GLU A 93 1.89 16.25 -20.65
CA GLU A 93 1.94 16.22 -22.12
C GLU A 93 1.03 17.31 -22.73
N LYS A 94 -0.22 17.43 -22.25
CA LYS A 94 -1.18 18.45 -22.70
C LYS A 94 -0.84 19.87 -22.22
N ALA A 95 -0.08 20.02 -21.13
CA ALA A 95 0.43 21.33 -20.70
C ALA A 95 1.63 21.79 -21.55
N ASN A 96 2.44 20.84 -22.03
CA ASN A 96 3.60 21.09 -22.88
C ASN A 96 3.25 21.40 -24.34
N GLU A 97 2.03 21.08 -24.79
CA GLU A 97 1.43 21.65 -25.99
C GLU A 97 1.21 23.17 -25.80
N ARG A 98 2.29 23.95 -25.94
CA ARG A 98 2.24 25.40 -25.82
C ARG A 98 1.27 25.96 -26.86
N CYS A 99 0.39 26.83 -26.35
CA CYS A 99 -0.51 27.67 -27.11
C CYS A 99 0.30 28.68 -27.92
N LEU A 100 0.69 28.31 -29.14
CA LEU A 100 1.24 29.24 -30.11
C LEU A 100 0.07 29.97 -30.76
N ILE A 101 0.08 31.31 -30.69
CA ILE A 101 -0.80 32.21 -31.47
C ILE A 101 -2.22 32.41 -30.88
N GLY A 102 -2.32 32.79 -29.60
CA GLY A 102 -3.46 33.55 -29.05
C GLY A 102 -4.84 32.86 -28.96
N LEU A 103 -5.00 31.65 -29.48
CA LEU A 103 -6.21 30.83 -29.38
C LEU A 103 -5.80 29.43 -28.96
N CYS A 104 -5.93 29.11 -27.68
CA CYS A 104 -5.66 27.75 -27.21
C CYS A 104 -6.86 26.87 -27.56
N PRO A 105 -6.78 25.94 -28.53
CA PRO A 105 -7.97 25.22 -28.99
C PRO A 105 -8.46 24.16 -27.98
N ASN A 106 -7.76 23.96 -26.86
CA ASN A 106 -8.00 22.83 -25.98
C ASN A 106 -8.72 23.18 -24.66
N PHE A 107 -9.55 24.24 -24.67
CA PHE A 107 -10.34 24.66 -23.50
C PHE A 107 -11.19 23.53 -22.91
N LYS A 108 -11.86 22.75 -23.78
CA LYS A 108 -12.66 21.57 -23.39
C LYS A 108 -11.81 20.52 -22.67
N SER A 109 -10.60 20.26 -23.17
CA SER A 109 -9.69 19.28 -22.56
C SER A 109 -9.16 19.75 -21.21
N ARG A 110 -8.77 21.04 -21.09
CA ARG A 110 -8.36 21.61 -19.80
C ARG A 110 -9.48 21.58 -18.76
N TYR A 111 -10.71 21.90 -19.18
CA TYR A 111 -11.90 21.78 -18.33
C TYR A 111 -12.11 20.34 -17.84
N LEU A 112 -12.07 19.36 -18.76
CA LEU A 112 -12.23 17.93 -18.42
C LEU A 112 -11.12 17.43 -17.48
N LEU A 113 -9.88 17.83 -17.72
CA LEU A 113 -8.75 17.50 -16.85
C LEU A 113 -8.91 18.13 -15.46
N SER A 114 -9.27 19.40 -15.38
CA SER A 114 -9.51 20.12 -14.12
C SER A 114 -10.60 19.44 -13.28
N LYS A 115 -11.73 19.07 -13.90
CA LYS A 115 -12.82 18.33 -13.24
C LYS A 115 -12.40 16.92 -12.81
N THR A 116 -11.60 16.24 -13.63
CA THR A 116 -11.05 14.93 -13.28
C THR A 116 -10.12 15.08 -12.08
N ALA A 117 -9.23 16.07 -12.08
CA ALA A 117 -8.27 16.30 -11.00
C ALA A 117 -8.96 16.59 -9.66
N GLU A 118 -10.02 17.39 -9.66
CA GLU A 118 -10.84 17.64 -8.46
C GLU A 118 -11.46 16.35 -7.91
N LYS A 119 -12.05 15.52 -8.78
CA LYS A 119 -12.62 14.23 -8.38
C LYS A 119 -11.58 13.26 -7.83
N GLU A 120 -10.41 13.20 -8.45
CA GLU A 120 -9.32 12.34 -8.00
C GLU A 120 -8.75 12.80 -6.67
N ALA A 121 -8.58 14.11 -6.47
CA ALA A 121 -8.16 14.68 -5.20
C ALA A 121 -9.14 14.31 -4.08
N TYR A 122 -10.45 14.38 -4.36
CA TYR A 122 -11.48 13.96 -3.40
C TYR A 122 -11.44 12.45 -3.10
N ALA A 123 -11.24 11.61 -4.11
CA ALA A 123 -11.09 10.17 -3.91
C ALA A 123 -9.85 9.83 -3.06
N ILE A 124 -8.75 10.56 -3.25
CA ILE A 124 -7.53 10.40 -2.44
C ILE A 124 -7.79 10.82 -0.99
N VAL A 125 -8.53 11.91 -0.74
CA VAL A 125 -8.90 12.32 0.63
C VAL A 125 -9.68 11.21 1.34
N GLN A 126 -10.64 10.57 0.67
CA GLN A 126 -11.35 9.43 1.25
C GLN A 126 -10.44 8.22 1.54
N LEU A 127 -9.46 7.96 0.67
CA LEU A 127 -8.46 6.91 0.91
C LEU A 127 -7.57 7.25 2.11
N LEU A 128 -7.13 8.51 2.23
CA LEU A 128 -6.36 8.99 3.37
C LEU A 128 -7.14 8.81 4.69
N GLU A 129 -8.43 9.13 4.69
CA GLU A 129 -9.30 8.93 5.87
C GLU A 129 -9.41 7.45 6.25
N LYS A 130 -9.60 6.56 5.27
CA LYS A 130 -9.62 5.11 5.52
C LYS A 130 -8.29 4.55 6.01
N GLY A 131 -7.18 5.25 5.76
CA GLY A 131 -5.83 4.87 6.17
C GLY A 131 -5.46 5.28 7.60
N ARG A 132 -6.37 5.91 8.34
CA ARG A 132 -6.17 6.31 9.73
C ARG A 132 -6.44 5.13 10.66
N PHE A 133 -5.45 4.25 10.79
CA PHE A 133 -5.51 3.11 11.68
C PHE A 133 -4.99 3.46 13.08
N ASP A 134 -5.76 3.12 14.12
CA ASP A 134 -5.28 3.21 15.52
C ASP A 134 -4.23 2.13 15.82
N SER A 135 -4.38 0.95 15.21
CA SER A 135 -3.39 -0.13 15.22
C SER A 135 -3.40 -0.85 13.88
N VAL A 136 -2.22 -1.27 13.44
CA VAL A 136 -2.05 -2.03 12.19
C VAL A 136 -1.99 -3.55 12.40
N SER A 137 -1.93 -4.01 13.66
CA SER A 137 -1.66 -5.41 13.97
C SER A 137 -2.25 -5.85 15.31
N TYR A 138 -2.26 -7.17 15.50
CA TYR A 138 -2.58 -7.82 16.76
C TYR A 138 -1.57 -8.93 17.07
N ARG A 139 -1.43 -9.25 18.35
CA ARG A 139 -0.61 -10.39 18.77
C ARG A 139 -1.37 -11.69 18.48
N PRO A 140 -0.83 -12.61 17.68
CA PRO A 140 -1.45 -13.91 17.47
C PRO A 140 -1.44 -14.72 18.78
N ALA A 141 -2.41 -15.62 18.93
CA ALA A 141 -2.43 -16.55 20.05
C ALA A 141 -1.13 -17.38 20.05
N PRO A 142 -0.57 -17.72 21.23
CA PRO A 142 0.57 -18.62 21.30
C PRO A 142 0.22 -19.90 20.56
N LYS A 143 1.05 -20.28 19.58
CA LYS A 143 0.87 -21.57 18.92
C LYS A 143 1.06 -22.65 20.01
N PRO A 144 0.15 -23.63 20.15
CA PRO A 144 0.43 -24.77 20.99
C PRO A 144 1.73 -25.39 20.51
N ALA A 145 2.61 -25.75 21.44
CA ALA A 145 3.88 -26.36 21.09
C ALA A 145 3.61 -27.59 20.22
N ASN A 146 4.26 -27.67 19.07
CA ASN A 146 4.08 -28.81 18.18
C ASN A 146 4.67 -30.04 18.88
N ILE A 147 3.79 -30.92 19.37
CA ILE A 147 4.18 -32.10 20.16
C ILE A 147 5.09 -33.01 19.31
N GLU A 148 4.92 -33.02 17.99
CA GLU A 148 5.77 -33.77 17.07
C GLU A 148 7.21 -33.26 17.06
N ASP A 149 7.42 -31.94 17.00
CA ASP A 149 8.76 -31.33 17.01
C ASP A 149 9.48 -31.57 18.36
N ILE A 150 8.73 -31.49 19.47
CA ILE A 150 9.25 -31.81 20.80
C ILE A 150 9.65 -33.29 20.88
N ASN A 151 8.80 -34.18 20.38
CA ASN A 151 9.04 -35.61 20.43
C ASN A 151 10.29 -35.98 19.61
N ILE A 152 10.43 -35.43 18.40
CA ILE A 152 11.62 -35.62 17.54
C ILE A 152 12.89 -35.17 18.25
N ASN A 153 12.89 -34.00 18.91
CA ASN A 153 14.05 -33.52 19.66
C ASN A 153 14.42 -34.42 20.85
N ILE A 154 13.42 -34.97 21.56
CA ILE A 154 13.65 -35.89 22.67
C ILE A 154 14.24 -37.22 22.18
N TRP A 155 13.67 -37.83 21.13
CA TRP A 155 14.18 -39.08 20.57
C TRP A 155 15.60 -38.94 20.04
N SER A 156 15.90 -37.83 19.34
CA SER A 156 17.24 -37.54 18.84
C SER A 156 18.25 -37.42 19.99
N PHE A 157 17.88 -36.75 21.08
CA PHE A 157 18.74 -36.64 22.26
C PHE A 157 18.96 -38.00 22.96
N VAL A 158 17.90 -38.80 23.09
CA VAL A 158 17.96 -40.15 23.67
C VAL A 158 18.86 -41.06 22.83
N GLU A 159 18.72 -41.02 21.50
CA GLU A 159 19.53 -41.81 20.58
C GLU A 159 21.02 -41.41 20.64
N GLN A 160 21.32 -40.11 20.68
CA GLN A 160 22.68 -39.61 20.90
C GLN A 160 23.27 -40.07 22.23
N LEU A 161 22.50 -39.98 23.32
CA LEU A 161 22.94 -40.39 24.64
C LEU A 161 23.22 -41.90 24.68
N TYR A 162 22.34 -42.70 24.07
CA TYR A 162 22.50 -44.16 23.98
C TYR A 162 23.78 -44.54 23.20
N LEU A 163 24.00 -43.94 22.04
CA LEU A 163 25.20 -44.19 21.22
C LEU A 163 26.48 -43.79 21.97
N HIS A 164 26.46 -42.66 22.69
CA HIS A 164 27.60 -42.20 23.47
C HIS A 164 27.91 -43.15 24.64
N ILE A 165 26.89 -43.57 25.39
CA ILE A 165 27.05 -44.54 26.48
C ILE A 165 27.58 -45.88 25.94
N PHE A 166 27.00 -46.39 24.86
CA PHE A 166 27.42 -47.64 24.23
C PHE A 166 28.89 -47.58 23.76
N SER A 167 29.32 -46.46 23.18
CA SER A 167 30.71 -46.25 22.79
C SER A 167 31.67 -46.33 23.99
N ILE A 168 31.32 -45.72 25.12
CA ILE A 168 32.12 -45.80 26.35
C ILE A 168 32.23 -47.25 26.84
N TYR A 169 31.14 -48.01 26.84
CA TYR A 169 31.13 -49.41 27.24
C TYR A 169 32.03 -50.28 26.35
N LEU A 170 31.98 -50.09 25.03
CA LEU A 170 32.85 -50.83 24.12
C LEU A 170 34.32 -50.53 24.38
N LEU A 171 34.70 -49.26 24.56
CA LEU A 171 36.08 -48.88 24.89
C LEU A 171 36.56 -49.52 26.19
N ALA A 172 35.70 -49.57 27.22
CA ALA A 172 36.01 -50.24 28.48
C ALA A 172 36.24 -51.75 28.30
N ILE A 173 35.41 -52.42 27.50
CA ILE A 173 35.55 -53.85 27.18
C ILE A 173 36.84 -54.12 26.41
N PHE A 174 37.14 -53.33 25.36
CA PHE A 174 38.39 -53.46 24.61
C PHE A 174 39.62 -53.22 25.50
N GLY A 175 39.57 -52.22 26.39
CA GLY A 175 40.62 -52.00 27.37
C GLY A 175 40.82 -53.19 28.32
N TYR A 176 39.74 -53.77 28.83
CA TYR A 176 39.78 -54.94 29.70
C TYR A 176 40.33 -56.19 29.00
N LEU A 177 39.91 -56.44 27.75
CA LEU A 177 40.40 -57.55 26.94
C LEU A 177 41.89 -57.38 26.58
N PHE A 178 42.33 -56.15 26.31
CA PHE A 178 43.73 -55.87 26.01
C PHE A 178 44.66 -56.11 27.21
N ILE A 179 44.20 -55.81 28.43
CA ILE A 179 44.92 -56.13 29.68
C ILE A 179 45.08 -57.64 29.86
N TRP A 180 44.06 -58.44 29.51
CA TRP A 180 44.09 -59.90 29.62
C TRP A 180 44.84 -60.62 28.49
N LEU A 181 45.04 -59.96 27.35
CA LEU A 181 45.71 -60.52 26.17
C LEU A 181 47.19 -60.14 26.05
N LEU A 182 47.68 -59.19 26.86
CA LEU A 182 49.11 -58.94 26.97
C LEU A 182 49.75 -60.07 27.81
N PRO A 183 50.63 -60.91 27.22
CA PRO A 183 51.36 -61.89 27.99
C PRO A 183 52.24 -61.13 28.99
N ASN A 184 52.10 -61.49 30.28
CA ASN A 184 52.83 -60.90 31.41
C ASN A 184 54.28 -60.54 31.03
N PHE A 185 54.58 -59.25 31.04
CA PHE A 185 55.93 -58.76 31.33
C PHE A 185 56.10 -58.68 32.85
#